data_AF-A0A359KFM8-F1
#
_entry.id   AF-A0A359KFM8-F1
#
_cell.length_a   1.000
_cell.length_b   1.000
_cell.length_c   1.000
_cell.angle_alpha   90.00
_cell.angle_beta   90.00
_cell.angle_gamma   90.00
#
_symmetry.space_group_name_H-M   'P 1'
#
loop_
_entity.id
_entity.type
_entity.pdbx_description
1 polymer ?
#
loop_
_entity_poly.entity_id
_entity_poly.type
_entity_poly.pdbx_seq_one_letter_code
_entity_poly.pdbx_strand_id
1 'polypeptide(L)'
;MARTVDNLRPDGWDLPVAQALVEPVLMAGMPRDYAVLMGTTAMVLGLALRIWWLGLLWWAVAHAVGLWAARADRRFFDVLRRHLALPGHLDA
;
A
#
# COMPACT_ATOMS: atom_id res chain seq x y z
N MET A 1 23.05 -19.09 -9.81
CA MET A 1 23.07 -20.53 -9.45
C MET A 1 21.62 -20.99 -9.27
N ALA A 2 20.85 -21.00 -10.36
CA ALA A 2 19.41 -21.29 -10.38
C ALA A 2 19.10 -22.22 -11.57
N ARG A 3 19.71 -23.40 -11.57
CA ARG A 3 19.30 -24.51 -12.44
C ARG A 3 18.67 -25.56 -11.54
N THR A 4 17.70 -26.28 -12.10
CA THR A 4 17.01 -27.49 -11.59
C THR A 4 15.88 -27.29 -10.57
N VAL A 5 14.83 -26.55 -10.95
CA VAL A 5 13.45 -26.83 -10.46
C VAL A 5 12.51 -27.23 -11.61
N ASP A 6 12.84 -26.85 -12.85
CA ASP A 6 12.03 -27.14 -14.05
C ASP A 6 11.83 -28.64 -14.32
N ASN A 7 12.76 -29.50 -13.90
CA ASN A 7 12.72 -30.93 -14.23
C ASN A 7 11.69 -31.74 -13.42
N LEU A 8 10.98 -31.13 -12.46
CA LEU A 8 9.97 -31.79 -11.61
C LEU A 8 8.53 -31.51 -12.03
N ARG A 9 8.29 -30.49 -12.87
CA ARG A 9 6.94 -30.14 -13.33
C ARG A 9 6.69 -30.71 -14.72
N PRO A 10 5.59 -31.45 -14.93
CA PRO A 10 5.22 -31.88 -16.27
C PRO A 10 4.97 -30.67 -17.19
N ASP A 11 5.22 -30.83 -18.48
CA ASP A 11 4.96 -29.79 -19.48
C ASP A 11 3.52 -29.29 -19.39
N GLY A 12 3.32 -27.96 -19.40
CA GLY A 12 2.00 -27.32 -19.31
C GLY A 12 1.49 -27.01 -17.89
N TRP A 13 2.30 -27.23 -16.84
CA TRP A 13 1.94 -26.90 -15.44
C TRP A 13 2.28 -25.49 -14.99
N ASP A 14 3.02 -24.72 -15.78
CA ASP A 14 3.28 -23.31 -15.53
C ASP A 14 2.45 -22.45 -16.49
N LEU A 15 1.66 -21.51 -15.95
CA LEU A 15 0.83 -20.58 -16.71
C LEU A 15 1.23 -19.14 -16.34
N PRO A 16 1.43 -18.22 -17.32
CA PRO A 16 1.77 -16.85 -17.01
C PRO A 16 0.63 -16.17 -16.23
N VAL A 17 0.94 -15.67 -15.02
CA VAL A 17 0.01 -14.88 -14.21
C VAL A 17 0.17 -13.40 -14.54
N ALA A 18 -0.94 -12.73 -14.88
CA ALA A 18 -0.92 -11.29 -15.08
C ALA A 18 -0.53 -10.57 -13.78
N GLN A 19 0.49 -9.71 -13.83
CA GLN A 19 0.95 -8.97 -12.64
C GLN A 19 -0.16 -8.14 -11.98
N ALA A 20 -1.13 -7.67 -12.77
CA ALA A 20 -2.29 -6.94 -12.28
C ALA A 20 -3.15 -7.72 -11.27
N LEU A 21 -3.07 -9.06 -11.25
CA LEU A 21 -3.81 -9.92 -10.32
C LEU A 21 -3.14 -10.04 -8.94
N VAL A 22 -1.83 -9.77 -8.85
CA VAL A 22 -1.00 -10.01 -7.65
C VAL A 22 -0.43 -8.74 -7.05
N GLU A 23 -0.64 -7.61 -7.70
CA GLU A 23 -0.06 -6.33 -7.35
C GLU A 23 -1.13 -5.35 -6.87
N PRO A 24 -0.86 -4.53 -5.83
CA PRO A 24 -1.82 -3.56 -5.34
C PRO A 24 -2.27 -2.56 -6.41
N VAL A 25 -3.57 -2.25 -6.39
CA VAL A 25 -4.16 -1.20 -7.23
C VAL A 25 -3.70 0.16 -6.72
N LEU A 26 -2.82 0.80 -7.49
CA LEU A 26 -2.30 2.12 -7.19
C LEU A 26 -3.25 3.21 -7.74
N MET A 27 -3.51 4.22 -6.93
CA MET A 27 -4.23 5.44 -7.27
C MET A 27 -3.35 6.62 -6.86
N ALA A 28 -3.02 7.49 -7.82
CA ALA A 28 -2.06 8.59 -7.62
C ALA A 28 -0.69 8.13 -7.06
N GLY A 29 -0.24 6.93 -7.43
CA GLY A 29 1.07 6.39 -7.02
C GLY A 29 1.11 5.69 -5.65
N MET A 30 -0.02 5.53 -4.95
CA MET A 30 -0.14 4.83 -3.67
C MET A 30 -1.38 3.91 -3.64
N PRO A 31 -1.52 2.97 -2.68
CA PRO A 31 -2.71 2.11 -2.63
C PRO A 31 -4.00 2.91 -2.48
N ARG A 32 -5.04 2.51 -3.22
CA ARG A 32 -6.35 3.17 -3.25
C ARG A 32 -6.92 3.45 -1.86
N ASP A 33 -6.90 2.45 -0.97
CA ASP A 33 -7.51 2.55 0.35
C ASP A 33 -6.87 3.64 1.21
N TYR A 34 -5.53 3.76 1.13
CA TYR A 34 -4.80 4.82 1.83
C TYR A 34 -5.14 6.21 1.27
N ALA A 35 -5.16 6.36 -0.06
CA ALA A 35 -5.48 7.62 -0.70
C ALA A 35 -6.89 8.12 -0.33
N VAL A 36 -7.88 7.22 -0.34
CA VAL A 36 -9.26 7.53 0.04
C VAL A 36 -9.36 7.89 1.53
N LEU A 37 -8.71 7.13 2.41
CA LEU A 37 -8.72 7.38 3.84
C LEU A 37 -8.15 8.78 4.15
N MET A 38 -6.94 9.07 3.67
CA MET A 38 -6.27 10.34 3.95
C MET A 38 -6.98 11.53 3.32
N GLY A 39 -7.52 11.38 2.10
CA GLY A 39 -8.35 12.39 1.45
C GLY A 39 -9.63 12.69 2.23
N THR A 40 -10.27 11.67 2.78
CA THR A 40 -11.47 11.84 3.62
C THR A 40 -11.11 12.55 4.93
N THR A 41 -10.02 12.16 5.59
CA THR A 41 -9.52 12.85 6.78
C THR A 41 -9.24 14.33 6.48
N ALA A 42 -8.60 14.64 5.35
CA ALA A 42 -8.36 16.01 4.90
C ALA A 42 -9.66 16.79 4.69
N MET A 43 -10.66 16.16 4.07
CA MET A 43 -11.97 16.77 3.83
C MET A 43 -12.72 17.07 5.13
N VAL A 44 -12.69 16.16 6.11
CA VAL A 44 -13.26 16.39 7.44
C VAL A 44 -12.53 17.55 8.13
N LEU A 45 -11.19 17.56 8.13
CA LEU A 45 -10.40 18.64 8.73
C LEU A 45 -10.61 19.99 8.04
N GLY A 46 -10.69 20.02 6.71
CA GLY A 46 -10.80 21.24 5.92
C GLY A 46 -12.20 21.83 5.88
N LEU A 47 -13.21 20.99 5.61
CA LEU A 47 -14.59 21.43 5.40
C LEU A 47 -15.41 21.38 6.68
N ALA A 48 -15.36 20.28 7.44
CA ALA A 48 -16.22 20.13 8.63
C ALA A 48 -15.78 21.04 9.78
N LEU A 49 -14.47 21.14 10.04
CA LEU A 49 -13.93 22.08 11.04
C LEU A 49 -13.82 23.51 10.48
N ARG A 50 -14.05 23.72 9.18
CA ARG A 50 -13.82 24.98 8.43
C ARG A 50 -12.37 25.49 8.47
N ILE A 51 -11.42 24.66 8.87
CA ILE A 51 -9.99 24.98 8.92
C ILE A 51 -9.35 24.50 7.61
N TRP A 52 -9.70 25.16 6.50
CA TRP A 52 -9.31 24.72 5.16
C TRP A 52 -7.78 24.57 4.98
N TRP A 53 -6.99 25.42 5.63
CA TRP A 53 -5.52 25.36 5.59
C TRP A 53 -4.98 24.11 6.28
N LEU A 54 -5.62 23.67 7.37
CA LEU A 54 -5.21 22.46 8.10
C LEU A 54 -5.54 21.22 7.27
N GLY A 55 -6.71 21.20 6.62
CA GLY A 55 -7.08 20.13 5.69
C GLY A 55 -6.11 20.03 4.51
N LEU A 56 -5.71 21.17 3.92
CA LEU A 56 -4.76 21.21 2.81
C LEU A 56 -3.35 20.78 3.25
N LEU A 57 -2.88 21.27 4.40
CA LEU A 57 -1.58 20.90 4.95
C LEU A 57 -1.52 19.40 5.27
N TRP A 58 -2.57 18.87 5.91
CA TRP A 58 -2.70 17.45 6.18
C TRP A 58 -2.68 16.62 4.89
N TRP A 59 -3.46 17.03 3.89
CA TRP A 59 -3.52 16.35 2.60
C TRP A 59 -2.14 16.28 1.93
N ALA A 60 -1.42 17.40 1.88
CA ALA A 60 -0.09 17.46 1.27
C ALA A 60 0.91 16.55 1.99
N VAL A 61 0.93 16.57 3.32
CA VAL A 61 1.81 15.72 4.14
C VAL A 61 1.48 14.25 3.95
N ALA A 62 0.21 13.87 4.08
CA ALA A 62 -0.22 12.49 3.89
C ALA A 62 0.08 12.00 2.48
N HIS A 63 -0.14 12.84 1.46
CA HIS A 63 0.15 12.45 0.09
C HIS A 63 1.65 12.24 -0.15
N ALA A 64 2.50 13.12 0.38
CA ALA A 64 3.95 12.98 0.30
C ALA A 64 4.45 11.70 0.99
N VAL A 65 3.94 11.41 2.19
CA VAL A 65 4.26 10.16 2.92
C VAL A 65 3.80 8.95 2.12
N GLY A 66 2.60 9.00 1.54
CA GLY A 66 2.05 7.94 0.70
C GLY A 66 2.92 7.63 -0.52
N LEU A 67 3.34 8.67 -1.24
CA LEU A 67 4.23 8.55 -2.40
C LEU A 67 5.61 8.02 -2.02
N TRP A 68 6.17 8.49 -0.90
CA TRP A 68 7.46 8.02 -0.43
C TRP A 68 7.43 6.54 -0.04
N ALA A 69 6.40 6.11 0.70
CA ALA A 69 6.22 4.73 1.11
C ALA A 69 6.00 3.80 -0.10
N ALA A 70 5.12 4.18 -1.03
CA ALA A 70 4.84 3.39 -2.23
C ALA A 70 6.03 3.32 -3.18
N ARG A 71 6.89 4.35 -3.20
CA ARG A 71 8.17 4.34 -3.90
C ARG A 71 9.17 3.38 -3.26
N ALA A 72 9.16 3.23 -1.94
CA ALA A 72 10.05 2.32 -1.24
C ALA A 72 9.67 0.84 -1.44
N ASP A 73 8.38 0.52 -1.30
CA ASP A 73 7.84 -0.81 -1.58
C ASP A 73 6.33 -0.73 -1.89
N ARG A 74 5.89 -1.35 -2.98
CA ARG A 74 4.47 -1.39 -3.38
C ARG A 74 3.59 -2.12 -2.36
N ARG A 75 4.15 -3.06 -1.58
CA ARG A 75 3.46 -3.83 -0.53
C ARG A 75 3.61 -3.24 0.86
N PHE A 76 4.24 -2.07 1.01
CA PHE A 76 4.51 -1.45 2.31
C PHE A 76 3.25 -1.36 3.20
N PHE A 77 2.14 -0.91 2.62
CA PHE A 77 0.89 -0.70 3.35
C PHE A 77 0.24 -2.02 3.81
N ASP A 78 0.37 -3.09 3.04
CA ASP A 78 -0.13 -4.40 3.42
C ASP A 78 0.66 -4.96 4.61
N VAL A 79 1.99 -4.80 4.58
CA VAL A 79 2.88 -5.19 5.69
C VAL A 79 2.62 -4.34 6.92
N LEU A 80 2.49 -3.02 6.77
CA LEU A 80 2.20 -2.12 7.86
C LEU A 80 0.85 -2.46 8.51
N ARG A 81 -0.20 -2.66 7.72
CA ARG A 81 -1.52 -3.05 8.22
C ARG A 81 -1.45 -4.37 8.98
N ARG A 82 -0.73 -5.35 8.43
CA ARG A 82 -0.50 -6.63 9.09
C ARG A 82 0.25 -6.43 10.41
N HIS A 83 1.29 -5.61 10.42
CA HIS A 83 2.07 -5.33 11.63
C HIS A 83 1.23 -4.65 12.72
N LEU A 84 0.36 -3.72 12.36
CA LEU A 84 -0.56 -3.06 13.29
C LEU A 84 -1.68 -3.99 13.79
N ALA A 85 -2.09 -4.98 12.99
CA ALA A 85 -3.15 -5.92 13.34
C ALA A 85 -2.64 -7.09 14.19
N LEU A 86 -1.37 -7.47 14.06
CA LEU A 86 -0.78 -8.50 14.90
C LEU A 86 -0.41 -7.92 16.28
N PRO A 87 -0.79 -8.58 17.39
CA PRO A 87 -0.29 -8.23 18.70
C PRO A 87 1.24 -8.35 18.74
N GLY A 88 1.90 -7.34 19.33
CA GLY A 88 3.35 -7.25 19.47
C GLY A 88 3.89 -8.28 20.45
N HIS A 89 3.93 -9.55 20.04
CA HIS A 89 4.59 -10.62 20.79
C HIS A 89 6.09 -10.58 20.50
N LEU A 90 6.78 -9.65 21.15
CA LEU A 90 8.23 -9.68 21.33
C LEU A 90 8.54 -9.71 22.82
N ASP A 91 7.82 -10.55 23.57
CA ASP A 91 8.19 -10.91 24.94
C ASP A 91 9.36 -11.91 24.84
N ALA A 92 10.54 -11.46 25.25
CA ALA A 92 11.72 -12.29 25.49
C ALA A 92 11.69 -12.81 26.95
#